data_AF-A0A821HTA0-F1
#
_entry.id   AF-A0A821HTA0-F1
#
_cell.length_a   1.000
_cell.length_b   1.000
_cell.length_c   1.000
_cell.angle_alpha   90.00
_cell.angle_beta   90.00
_cell.angle_gamma   90.00
#
_symmetry.space_group_name_H-M   'P 1'
#
loop_
_entity.id
_entity.type
_entity.pdbx_description
1 polymer ?
#
loop_
_entity_poly.entity_id
_entity_poly.type
_entity_poly.pdbx_seq_one_letter_code
_entity_poly.pdbx_strand_id
1 'polypeptide(L)'
;MSTPILPIIQNQLNLYGYPIFLVLGNIGNIFIVIIFGQQRVNACSTYLISSAIANSFYLTFNSFVQIFPFYYNDESARAFTLCKIRFYVSNVLGQIAKTMIVLACIDRFMFTSSRATFRAFSQPKRAKWLIFVAIIFWHIFASHIAIMTTIINKKCGTFGTYSTIYTIYSIIFVGLIPPIILSIFGYSTYSHMRQIHTRVQPIVQNNREGNVAMRRRDRELLIIVIAEVFVYVVTTTLYPLVLLEMMISPYVLSKKNIQYSQIESFIFTIAFLLLFVNNTAPFYTYLISSKSFRRDFKQLIINGYRKIRRQPVASNISGTQHHTLTKKDTYI
;
A
#
# COMPACT_ATOMS: atom_id res chain seq x y z
N MET A 1 -26.02 28.74 22.83
CA MET A 1 -25.26 27.48 22.83
C MET A 1 -25.40 26.84 21.45
N SER A 2 -24.39 26.95 20.59
CA SER A 2 -24.38 26.23 19.31
C SER A 2 -24.10 24.76 19.58
N THR A 3 -25.00 23.88 19.17
CA THR A 3 -24.77 22.44 19.17
C THR A 3 -23.52 22.15 18.32
N PRO A 4 -22.56 21.33 18.80
CA PRO A 4 -21.34 21.09 18.06
C PRO A 4 -21.64 20.13 16.89
N ILE A 5 -21.89 20.71 15.72
CA ILE A 5 -22.20 20.01 14.47
C ILE A 5 -21.03 19.11 14.03
N LEU A 6 -19.79 19.52 14.27
CA LEU A 6 -18.58 18.80 13.82
C LEU A 6 -18.48 17.37 14.41
N PRO A 7 -18.59 17.15 15.74
CA PRO A 7 -18.63 15.81 16.31
C PRO A 7 -19.72 14.90 15.74
N ILE A 8 -20.91 15.45 15.43
CA ILE A 8 -22.00 14.67 14.84
C ILE A 8 -21.60 14.17 13.45
N ILE A 9 -21.07 15.06 12.60
CA ILE A 9 -20.57 14.71 11.27
C ILE A 9 -19.42 13.69 11.37
N GLN A 10 -18.49 13.90 12.31
CA GLN A 10 -17.36 12.99 12.54
C GLN A 10 -17.85 11.58 12.91
N ASN A 11 -18.86 11.48 13.77
CA ASN A 11 -19.44 10.20 14.15
C ASN A 11 -20.09 9.49 12.95
N GLN A 12 -20.84 10.21 12.12
CA GLN A 12 -21.46 9.65 10.91
C GLN A 12 -20.40 9.20 9.89
N LEU A 13 -19.36 10.00 9.67
CA LEU A 13 -18.24 9.64 8.79
C LEU A 13 -17.54 8.37 9.27
N ASN A 14 -17.31 8.23 10.57
CA ASN A 14 -16.70 7.02 11.14
C ASN A 14 -17.64 5.81 11.02
N LEU A 15 -18.92 5.98 11.34
CA LEU A 15 -19.92 4.91 11.33
C LEU A 15 -20.06 4.27 9.95
N TYR A 16 -20.10 5.07 8.88
CA TYR A 16 -20.22 4.54 7.51
C TYR A 16 -18.88 4.35 6.81
N GLY A 17 -17.90 5.21 7.06
CA GLY A 17 -16.61 5.20 6.35
C GLY A 17 -15.80 3.93 6.61
N TYR A 18 -15.60 3.54 7.88
CA TYR A 18 -14.76 2.38 8.19
C TYR A 18 -15.33 1.05 7.66
N PRO A 19 -16.65 0.76 7.75
CA PRO A 19 -17.22 -0.42 7.11
C PRO A 19 -17.10 -0.42 5.59
N ILE A 20 -17.33 0.73 4.93
CA ILE A 20 -17.19 0.85 3.47
C ILE A 20 -15.75 0.53 3.05
N PHE A 21 -14.75 1.14 3.70
CA PHE A 21 -13.35 0.86 3.41
C PHE A 21 -12.94 -0.58 3.74
N LEU A 22 -13.48 -1.16 4.81
CA LEU A 22 -13.23 -2.55 5.16
C LEU A 22 -13.70 -3.49 4.05
N VAL A 23 -14.93 -3.33 3.55
CA VAL A 23 -15.51 -4.20 2.53
C VAL A 23 -14.84 -3.98 1.18
N LEU A 24 -14.81 -2.73 0.69
CA LEU A 24 -14.26 -2.41 -0.62
C LEU A 24 -12.75 -2.71 -0.70
N GLY A 25 -12.01 -2.37 0.35
CA GLY A 25 -10.57 -2.58 0.39
C GLY A 25 -10.18 -4.05 0.46
N ASN A 26 -10.85 -4.87 1.28
CA ASN A 26 -10.55 -6.30 1.31
C ASN A 26 -10.94 -6.99 -0.01
N ILE A 27 -12.11 -6.67 -0.58
CA ILE A 27 -12.51 -7.22 -1.89
C ILE A 27 -11.46 -6.87 -2.96
N GLY A 28 -11.06 -5.60 -3.03
CA GLY A 28 -10.05 -5.14 -3.97
C GLY A 28 -8.71 -5.85 -3.78
N ASN A 29 -8.19 -5.92 -2.56
CA ASN A 29 -6.93 -6.57 -2.26
C ASN A 29 -6.95 -8.09 -2.54
N ILE A 30 -8.08 -8.78 -2.30
CA ILE A 30 -8.25 -10.20 -2.69
C ILE A 30 -8.09 -10.36 -4.21
N PHE A 31 -8.73 -9.50 -5.01
CA PHE A 31 -8.60 -9.56 -6.46
C PHE A 31 -7.17 -9.28 -6.93
N ILE A 32 -6.44 -8.36 -6.29
CA ILE A 32 -5.01 -8.11 -6.58
C ILE A 32 -4.21 -9.41 -6.38
N VAL A 33 -4.40 -10.07 -5.22
CA VAL A 33 -3.69 -11.33 -4.91
C VAL A 33 -4.02 -12.42 -5.93
N ILE A 34 -5.29 -12.58 -6.31
CA ILE A 34 -5.71 -13.59 -7.30
C ILE A 34 -5.11 -13.29 -8.68
N ILE A 35 -5.24 -12.05 -9.18
CA ILE A 35 -4.78 -11.68 -10.52
C ILE A 35 -3.27 -11.81 -10.64
N PHE A 36 -2.50 -11.22 -9.72
CA PHE A 36 -1.05 -11.32 -9.77
C PHE A 36 -0.53 -12.72 -9.40
N GLY A 37 -1.27 -13.49 -8.59
CA GLY A 37 -0.95 -14.87 -8.27
C GLY A 37 -1.10 -15.83 -9.46
N GLN A 38 -1.99 -15.52 -10.41
CA GLN A 38 -2.15 -16.29 -11.66
C GLN A 38 -1.14 -15.92 -12.75
N GLN A 39 -0.42 -14.80 -12.59
CA GLN A 39 0.58 -14.33 -13.54
C GLN A 39 1.96 -14.94 -13.26
N ARG A 40 2.87 -14.85 -14.23
CA ARG A 40 4.28 -15.25 -14.02
C ARG A 40 4.88 -14.43 -12.87
N VAL A 41 5.43 -15.13 -11.88
CA VAL A 41 6.04 -14.53 -10.70
C VAL A 41 7.24 -13.68 -11.13
N ASN A 42 7.12 -12.36 -11.00
CA ASN A 42 8.24 -11.44 -11.10
C ASN A 42 8.43 -10.75 -9.74
N ALA A 43 9.57 -10.09 -9.55
CA ALA A 43 9.90 -9.48 -8.26
C ALA A 43 8.87 -8.41 -7.86
N CYS A 44 8.50 -7.50 -8.78
CA CYS A 44 7.48 -6.47 -8.57
C CYS A 44 6.10 -7.04 -8.18
N SER A 45 5.57 -8.03 -8.90
CA SER A 45 4.29 -8.64 -8.56
C SER A 45 4.32 -9.32 -7.19
N THR A 46 5.47 -9.85 -6.78
CA THR A 46 5.66 -10.40 -5.43
C THR A 46 5.53 -9.31 -4.36
N TYR A 47 6.10 -8.12 -4.59
CA TYR A 47 5.93 -6.98 -3.69
C TYR A 47 4.48 -6.46 -3.67
N LEU A 48 3.82 -6.34 -4.84
CA LEU A 48 2.44 -5.88 -4.92
C LEU A 48 1.45 -6.85 -4.25
N ILE A 49 1.65 -8.16 -4.39
CA ILE A 49 0.88 -9.18 -3.65
C ILE A 49 1.10 -9.02 -2.15
N SER A 50 2.36 -8.86 -1.72
CA SER A 50 2.68 -8.70 -0.30
C SER A 50 2.08 -7.41 0.27
N SER A 51 2.07 -6.32 -0.51
CA SER A 51 1.39 -5.07 -0.18
C SER A 51 -0.12 -5.28 0.00
N ALA A 52 -0.78 -5.96 -0.93
CA ALA A 52 -2.23 -6.24 -0.85
C ALA A 52 -2.60 -7.09 0.39
N ILE A 53 -1.76 -8.06 0.75
CA ILE A 53 -1.93 -8.86 1.97
C ILE A 53 -1.79 -7.97 3.21
N ALA A 54 -0.73 -7.15 3.27
CA ALA A 54 -0.52 -6.22 4.39
C ALA A 54 -1.64 -5.18 4.52
N ASN A 55 -2.12 -4.63 3.39
CA ASN A 55 -3.27 -3.72 3.34
C ASN A 55 -4.55 -4.38 3.87
N SER A 56 -4.79 -5.64 3.53
CA SER A 56 -5.95 -6.40 4.01
C SER A 56 -5.92 -6.58 5.53
N PHE A 57 -4.77 -6.97 6.08
CA PHE A 57 -4.59 -7.05 7.53
C PHE A 57 -4.73 -5.68 8.20
N TYR A 58 -4.12 -4.64 7.62
CA TYR A 58 -4.21 -3.28 8.15
C TYR A 58 -5.67 -2.80 8.21
N LEU A 59 -6.41 -2.92 7.10
CA LEU A 59 -7.81 -2.50 7.01
C LEU A 59 -8.68 -3.28 7.98
N THR A 60 -8.52 -4.61 8.01
CA THR A 60 -9.29 -5.48 8.90
C THR A 60 -9.06 -5.09 10.35
N PHE A 61 -7.82 -5.09 10.81
CA PHE A 61 -7.49 -4.76 12.19
C PHE A 61 -7.92 -3.34 12.57
N ASN A 62 -7.58 -2.34 11.76
CA ASN A 62 -7.89 -0.94 12.09
C ASN A 62 -9.38 -0.64 12.02
N SER A 63 -10.11 -1.13 11.01
CA SER A 63 -11.55 -0.92 10.94
C SER A 63 -12.26 -1.58 12.12
N PHE A 64 -11.88 -2.79 12.52
CA PHE A 64 -12.50 -3.44 13.69
C PHE A 64 -12.32 -2.61 14.95
N VAL A 65 -11.13 -2.09 15.20
CA VAL A 65 -10.85 -1.25 16.37
C VAL A 65 -11.61 0.09 16.34
N GLN A 66 -11.95 0.60 15.15
CA GLN A 66 -12.72 1.84 14.99
C GLN A 66 -14.23 1.62 15.02
N ILE A 67 -14.74 0.52 14.47
CA ILE A 67 -16.16 0.15 14.46
C ILE A 67 -16.63 -0.28 15.84
N PHE A 68 -15.77 -0.97 16.59
CA PHE A 68 -16.01 -1.38 17.96
C PHE A 68 -15.08 -0.61 18.91
N PRO A 69 -15.32 0.70 19.12
CA PRO A 69 -14.46 1.50 19.96
C PRO A 69 -14.51 0.99 21.40
N PHE A 70 -13.35 0.60 21.92
CA PHE A 70 -13.21 0.23 23.32
C PHE A 70 -13.28 1.47 24.20
N TYR A 71 -14.18 1.47 25.19
CA TYR A 71 -14.21 2.49 26.22
C TYR A 71 -13.12 2.18 27.25
N TYR A 72 -12.12 3.07 27.37
CA TYR A 72 -11.06 2.98 28.36
C TYR A 72 -11.51 3.56 29.72
N ASN A 73 -12.76 3.27 30.11
CA ASN A 73 -13.37 3.82 31.33
C ASN A 73 -12.76 3.22 32.59
N ASP A 74 -12.44 1.94 32.53
CA ASP A 74 -11.72 1.22 33.55
C ASP A 74 -10.28 1.18 33.09
N GLU A 75 -9.37 1.87 33.79
CA GLU A 75 -7.91 1.88 33.57
C GLU A 75 -7.26 0.50 33.85
N SER A 76 -7.97 -0.56 33.49
CA SER A 76 -7.63 -1.96 33.61
C SER A 76 -6.45 -2.34 32.72
N ALA A 77 -5.73 -3.38 33.12
CA ALA A 77 -4.64 -3.95 32.33
C ALA A 77 -5.07 -4.34 30.90
N ARG A 78 -6.33 -4.77 30.72
CA ARG A 78 -6.91 -5.08 29.41
C ARG A 78 -7.01 -3.84 28.51
N ALA A 79 -7.50 -2.73 29.07
CA ALA A 79 -7.65 -1.47 28.37
C ALA A 79 -6.27 -0.94 27.89
N PHE A 80 -5.27 -1.01 28.76
CA PHE A 80 -3.90 -0.63 28.45
C PHE A 80 -3.26 -1.51 27.36
N THR A 81 -3.44 -2.83 27.47
CA THR A 81 -2.92 -3.79 26.49
C THR A 81 -3.54 -3.57 25.11
N LEU A 82 -4.85 -3.38 25.02
CA LEU A 82 -5.55 -3.11 23.76
C LEU A 82 -5.12 -1.79 23.13
N CYS A 83 -4.94 -0.73 23.94
CA CYS A 83 -4.43 0.56 23.48
C CYS A 83 -3.07 0.42 22.79
N LYS A 84 -2.14 -0.32 23.41
CA LYS A 84 -0.80 -0.56 22.89
C LYS A 84 -0.80 -1.40 21.61
N ILE A 85 -1.54 -2.51 21.62
CA ILE A 85 -1.67 -3.39 20.45
C ILE A 85 -2.26 -2.61 19.27
N ARG A 86 -3.28 -1.77 19.51
CA ARG A 86 -3.87 -0.90 18.49
C ARG A 86 -2.80 -0.06 17.79
N PHE A 87 -2.06 0.77 18.54
CA PHE A 87 -1.08 1.66 17.93
C PHE A 87 0.08 0.90 17.27
N TYR A 88 0.58 -0.16 17.92
CA TYR A 88 1.69 -0.95 17.42
C TYR A 88 1.35 -1.68 16.11
N VAL A 89 0.29 -2.49 16.10
CA VAL A 89 -0.09 -3.31 14.94
C VAL A 89 -0.45 -2.43 13.75
N SER A 90 -1.19 -1.34 13.99
CA SER A 90 -1.51 -0.37 12.94
C SER A 90 -0.26 0.25 12.33
N ASN A 91 0.71 0.64 13.16
CA ASN A 91 1.95 1.22 12.66
C ASN A 91 2.76 0.21 11.85
N VAL A 92 2.98 -0.98 12.39
CA VAL A 92 3.75 -2.06 11.75
C VAL A 92 3.14 -2.45 10.40
N LEU A 93 1.85 -2.79 10.36
CA LEU A 93 1.19 -3.20 9.12
C LEU A 93 1.18 -2.07 8.08
N GLY A 94 0.92 -0.84 8.52
CA GLY A 94 0.92 0.33 7.65
C GLY A 94 2.29 0.63 7.05
N GLN A 95 3.37 0.43 7.80
CA GLN A 95 4.73 0.62 7.30
C GLN A 95 5.21 -0.52 6.39
N ILE A 96 4.84 -1.75 6.71
CA ILE A 96 5.12 -2.91 5.85
C ILE A 96 4.49 -2.70 4.47
N ALA A 97 3.20 -2.38 4.41
CA ALA A 97 2.49 -2.12 3.15
C ALA A 97 3.19 -1.06 2.28
N LYS A 98 3.51 0.10 2.86
CA LYS A 98 4.20 1.20 2.17
C LYS A 98 5.59 0.79 1.69
N THR A 99 6.32 0.06 2.52
CA THR A 99 7.66 -0.43 2.17
C THR A 99 7.60 -1.38 0.97
N MET A 100 6.57 -2.22 0.85
CA MET A 100 6.40 -3.08 -0.33
C MET A 100 6.20 -2.27 -1.61
N ILE A 101 5.42 -1.18 -1.56
CA ILE A 101 5.24 -0.29 -2.72
C ILE A 101 6.57 0.39 -3.09
N VAL A 102 7.31 0.87 -2.09
CA VAL A 102 8.65 1.46 -2.30
C VAL A 102 9.60 0.46 -2.94
N LEU A 103 9.66 -0.78 -2.42
CA LEU A 103 10.49 -1.85 -2.97
C LEU A 103 10.04 -2.24 -4.39
N ALA A 104 8.74 -2.23 -4.69
CA ALA A 104 8.24 -2.44 -6.04
C ALA A 104 8.73 -1.34 -7.00
N CYS A 105 8.76 -0.09 -6.57
CA CYS A 105 9.30 1.03 -7.35
C CYS A 105 10.81 0.89 -7.61
N ILE A 106 11.58 0.56 -6.57
CA ILE A 106 13.03 0.33 -6.68
C ILE A 106 13.30 -0.87 -7.62
N ASP A 107 12.51 -1.94 -7.52
CA ASP A 107 12.59 -3.10 -8.42
C ASP A 107 12.37 -2.71 -9.89
N ARG A 108 11.35 -1.88 -10.16
CA ARG A 108 11.10 -1.37 -11.52
C ARG A 108 12.26 -0.51 -12.03
N PHE A 109 12.84 0.32 -11.17
CA PHE A 109 14.05 1.09 -11.54
C PHE A 109 15.22 0.16 -11.88
N MET A 110 15.50 -0.84 -11.04
CA MET A 110 16.58 -1.80 -11.25
C MET A 110 16.38 -2.60 -12.55
N PHE A 111 15.15 -3.02 -12.82
CA PHE A 111 14.79 -3.75 -14.04
C PHE A 111 14.96 -2.92 -15.32
N THR A 112 14.63 -1.63 -15.28
CA THR A 112 14.74 -0.72 -16.43
C THR A 112 16.15 -0.14 -16.63
N SER A 113 17.06 -0.35 -15.67
CA SER A 113 18.43 0.14 -15.77
C SER A 113 19.21 -0.49 -16.93
N SER A 114 20.11 0.29 -17.52
CA SER A 114 21.01 -0.17 -18.58
C SER A 114 22.06 -1.17 -18.07
N ARG A 115 22.42 -1.10 -16.78
CA ARG A 115 23.44 -1.95 -16.17
C ARG A 115 22.90 -3.35 -15.89
N ALA A 116 23.54 -4.36 -16.46
CA ALA A 116 23.13 -5.76 -16.31
C ALA A 116 23.12 -6.25 -14.85
N THR A 117 24.03 -5.73 -14.02
CA THR A 117 24.11 -6.02 -12.58
C THR A 117 22.87 -5.60 -11.82
N PHE A 118 22.31 -4.42 -12.11
CA PHE A 118 21.07 -3.95 -11.49
C PHE A 118 19.86 -4.76 -11.95
N ARG A 119 19.77 -5.10 -13.23
CA ARG A 119 18.70 -5.98 -13.72
C ARG A 119 18.75 -7.37 -13.09
N ALA A 120 19.96 -7.91 -12.89
CA ALA A 120 20.16 -9.21 -12.24
C ALA A 120 19.74 -9.21 -10.76
N PHE A 121 19.58 -8.04 -10.12
CA PHE A 121 19.08 -7.93 -8.76
C PHE A 121 17.55 -8.10 -8.67
N SER A 122 16.81 -7.79 -9.74
CA SER A 122 15.34 -7.94 -9.84
C SER A 122 14.93 -9.41 -10.00
N GLN A 123 15.13 -10.21 -8.94
CA GLN A 123 14.79 -11.63 -8.91
C GLN A 123 13.74 -11.91 -7.82
N PRO A 124 12.72 -12.75 -8.10
CA PRO A 124 11.70 -13.10 -7.11
C PRO A 124 12.25 -13.70 -5.80
N LYS A 125 13.36 -14.46 -5.89
CA LYS A 125 14.04 -15.02 -4.71
C LYS A 125 14.56 -13.93 -3.77
N ARG A 126 15.19 -12.89 -4.34
CA ARG A 126 15.68 -11.73 -3.58
C ARG A 126 14.53 -10.88 -3.07
N ALA A 127 13.47 -10.74 -3.85
CA ALA A 127 12.27 -10.03 -3.41
C ALA A 127 11.66 -10.64 -2.14
N LYS A 128 11.50 -11.97 -2.09
CA LYS A 128 11.02 -12.68 -0.89
C LYS A 128 11.90 -12.45 0.33
N TRP A 129 13.21 -12.47 0.15
CA TRP A 129 14.16 -12.18 1.23
C TRP A 129 14.05 -10.73 1.72
N LEU A 130 13.96 -9.76 0.81
CA LEU A 130 13.76 -8.34 1.15
C LEU A 130 12.43 -8.09 1.87
N ILE A 131 11.35 -8.77 1.46
CA ILE A 131 10.05 -8.72 2.15
C ILE A 131 10.21 -9.20 3.59
N PHE A 132 10.87 -10.35 3.80
CA PHE A 132 11.09 -10.91 5.13
C PHE A 132 11.90 -9.97 6.03
N VAL A 133 13.01 -9.42 5.51
CA VAL A 133 13.85 -8.45 6.23
C VAL A 133 13.05 -7.20 6.59
N ALA A 134 12.24 -6.67 5.68
CA ALA A 134 11.41 -5.50 5.94
C ALA A 134 10.35 -5.76 7.02
N ILE A 135 9.72 -6.94 7.04
CA ILE A 135 8.76 -7.32 8.08
C ILE A 135 9.43 -7.33 9.45
N ILE A 136 10.59 -7.97 9.59
CA ILE A 136 11.36 -8.02 10.85
C ILE A 136 11.78 -6.62 11.28
N PHE A 137 12.34 -5.85 10.34
CA PHE A 137 12.80 -4.49 10.60
C PHE A 137 11.69 -3.63 11.22
N TRP A 138 10.49 -3.62 10.62
CA TRP A 138 9.39 -2.81 11.13
C TRP A 138 8.84 -3.28 12.47
N HIS A 139 8.86 -4.59 12.76
CA HIS A 139 8.46 -5.10 14.07
C HIS A 139 9.40 -4.62 15.18
N ILE A 140 10.71 -4.67 14.94
CA ILE A 140 11.74 -4.22 15.88
C ILE A 140 11.68 -2.70 16.01
N PHE A 141 11.64 -1.99 14.88
CA PHE A 141 11.70 -0.53 14.86
C PHE A 141 10.47 0.12 15.51
N ALA A 142 9.27 -0.43 15.28
CA ALA A 142 8.04 0.06 15.89
C ALA A 142 7.83 -0.37 17.36
N SER A 143 8.73 -1.19 17.93
CA SER A 143 8.59 -1.70 19.32
C SER A 143 8.46 -0.58 20.36
N HIS A 144 9.11 0.56 20.12
CA HIS A 144 9.02 1.74 20.98
C HIS A 144 7.58 2.27 21.12
N ILE A 145 6.73 2.10 20.10
CA ILE A 145 5.30 2.48 20.13
C ILE A 145 4.55 1.60 21.14
N ALA A 146 4.78 0.28 21.11
CA ALA A 146 4.16 -0.64 22.06
C ALA A 146 4.53 -0.33 23.51
N ILE A 147 5.73 0.20 23.75
CA ILE A 147 6.21 0.52 25.10
C ILE A 147 5.67 1.87 25.57
N MET A 148 5.74 2.90 24.73
CA MET A 148 5.55 4.30 25.13
C MET A 148 4.12 4.83 24.99
N THR A 149 3.23 4.16 24.26
CA THR A 149 1.80 4.54 24.23
C THR A 149 1.15 4.26 25.60
N THR A 150 0.32 5.19 26.07
CA THR A 150 -0.34 5.08 27.39
C THR A 150 -1.78 5.60 27.32
N ILE A 151 -2.49 5.50 28.45
CA ILE A 151 -3.83 6.04 28.63
C ILE A 151 -3.74 7.17 29.65
N ILE A 152 -4.17 8.38 29.26
CA ILE A 152 -4.30 9.52 30.16
C ILE A 152 -5.69 10.12 29.95
N ASN A 153 -6.40 10.41 31.04
CA ASN A 153 -7.76 10.97 31.01
C ASN A 153 -8.72 10.15 30.13
N LYS A 154 -8.70 8.81 30.27
CA LYS A 154 -9.52 7.86 29.50
C LYS A 154 -9.30 7.91 27.98
N LYS A 155 -8.22 8.53 27.51
CA LYS A 155 -7.84 8.59 26.10
C LYS A 155 -6.56 7.78 25.89
N CYS A 156 -6.62 6.85 24.93
CA CYS A 156 -5.46 6.10 24.47
C CYS A 156 -4.68 6.93 23.45
N GLY A 157 -3.39 7.14 23.68
CA GLY A 157 -2.56 7.90 22.76
C GLY A 157 -1.12 8.11 23.22
N THR A 158 -0.45 9.05 22.56
CA THR A 158 0.88 9.53 22.91
C THR A 158 0.76 10.85 23.65
N PHE A 159 1.54 11.02 24.72
CA PHE A 159 1.44 12.19 25.61
C PHE A 159 2.82 12.74 25.94
N GLY A 160 2.87 14.02 26.35
CA GLY A 160 4.10 14.71 26.73
C GLY A 160 5.17 14.70 25.63
N THR A 161 6.43 14.56 26.04
CA THR A 161 7.60 14.52 25.14
C THR A 161 7.51 13.41 24.09
N TYR A 162 6.89 12.27 24.41
CA TYR A 162 6.75 11.17 23.47
C TYR A 162 5.82 11.51 22.30
N SER A 163 4.81 12.35 22.52
CA SER A 163 3.94 12.83 21.43
C SER A 163 4.75 13.56 20.35
N THR A 164 5.67 14.44 20.77
CA THR A 164 6.60 15.12 19.86
C THR A 164 7.48 14.15 19.08
N ILE A 165 8.07 13.15 19.77
CA ILE A 165 8.91 12.13 19.13
C ILE A 165 8.10 11.34 18.09
N TYR A 166 6.87 10.94 18.43
CA TYR A 166 5.99 10.21 17.53
C TYR A 166 5.56 11.05 16.31
N THR A 167 5.30 12.34 16.50
CA THR A 167 5.00 13.26 15.39
C THR A 167 6.19 13.40 14.45
N ILE A 168 7.40 13.59 14.97
CA ILE A 168 8.63 13.65 14.16
C ILE A 168 8.84 12.34 13.40
N TYR A 169 8.69 11.19 14.08
CA TYR A 169 8.74 9.88 13.47
C TYR A 169 7.72 9.75 12.32
N SER A 170 6.49 10.20 12.54
CA SER A 170 5.43 10.14 11.52
C SER A 170 5.73 11.03 10.33
N ILE A 171 6.23 12.25 10.54
CA ILE A 171 6.64 13.15 9.46
C ILE A 171 7.74 12.51 8.62
N ILE A 172 8.77 11.94 9.25
CA ILE A 172 9.90 11.36 8.53
C ILE A 172 9.49 10.07 7.80
N PHE A 173 8.96 9.08 8.52
CA PHE A 173 8.73 7.75 7.96
C PHE A 173 7.42 7.58 7.22
N VAL A 174 6.39 8.39 7.53
CA VAL A 174 5.11 8.38 6.81
C VAL A 174 5.05 9.52 5.79
N GLY A 175 5.50 10.72 6.17
CA GLY A 175 5.35 11.92 5.35
C GLY A 175 6.43 12.18 4.31
N LEU A 176 7.70 11.87 4.59
CA LEU A 176 8.83 12.33 3.75
C LEU A 176 9.56 11.20 3.03
N ILE A 177 9.97 10.15 3.75
CA ILE A 177 10.81 9.08 3.18
C ILE A 177 10.11 8.37 2.01
N PRO A 178 8.89 7.81 2.16
CA PRO A 178 8.23 7.12 1.06
C PRO A 178 8.04 7.99 -0.19
N PRO A 179 7.48 9.21 -0.13
CA PRO A 179 7.26 10.01 -1.33
C PRO A 179 8.55 10.50 -1.96
N ILE A 180 9.61 10.80 -1.19
CA ILE A 180 10.92 11.17 -1.75
C ILE A 180 11.50 9.99 -2.53
N ILE A 181 11.54 8.80 -1.92
CA ILE A 181 12.07 7.59 -2.57
C ILE A 181 11.25 7.26 -3.82
N LEU A 182 9.92 7.25 -3.70
CA LEU A 182 9.02 6.97 -4.81
C LEU A 182 9.14 7.99 -5.95
N SER A 183 9.34 9.27 -5.63
CA SER A 183 9.52 10.33 -6.64
C SER A 183 10.86 10.18 -7.36
N ILE A 184 11.95 9.92 -6.64
CA ILE A 184 13.29 9.73 -7.23
C ILE A 184 13.28 8.51 -8.15
N PHE A 185 12.92 7.33 -7.62
CA PHE A 185 12.94 6.09 -8.40
C PHE A 185 11.86 6.08 -9.48
N GLY A 186 10.68 6.66 -9.23
CA GLY A 186 9.63 6.81 -10.22
C GLY A 186 10.08 7.68 -11.40
N TYR A 187 10.68 8.83 -11.14
CA TYR A 187 11.23 9.72 -12.17
C TYR A 187 12.38 9.06 -12.93
N SER A 188 13.34 8.44 -12.23
CA SER A 188 14.45 7.74 -12.89
C SER A 188 13.96 6.60 -13.79
N THR A 189 12.96 5.84 -13.35
CA THR A 189 12.36 4.76 -14.14
C THR A 189 11.67 5.31 -15.39
N TYR A 190 10.92 6.40 -15.26
CA TYR A 190 10.29 7.08 -16.39
C TYR A 190 11.32 7.60 -17.40
N SER A 191 12.39 8.24 -16.94
CA SER A 191 13.47 8.77 -17.77
C SER A 191 14.16 7.67 -18.57
N HIS A 192 14.55 6.56 -17.92
CA HIS A 192 15.15 5.41 -18.59
C HIS A 192 14.20 4.82 -19.63
N MET A 193 12.91 4.65 -19.31
CA MET A 193 11.96 4.11 -20.29
C MET A 193 11.79 5.00 -21.52
N ARG A 194 11.79 6.33 -21.35
CA ARG A 194 11.76 7.27 -22.48
C ARG A 194 12.99 7.10 -23.38
N GLN A 195 14.18 6.93 -22.79
CA GLN A 195 15.42 6.71 -23.54
C GLN A 195 15.45 5.37 -24.29
N ILE A 196 14.92 4.29 -23.70
CA ILE A 196 14.82 2.99 -24.38
C ILE A 196 13.79 3.06 -25.52
N HIS A 197 12.76 3.91 -25.42
CA HIS A 197 11.80 4.12 -26.51
C HIS A 197 12.42 4.90 -27.67
N THR A 198 13.30 5.87 -27.40
CA THR A 198 13.95 6.68 -28.45
C THR A 198 15.13 5.98 -29.14
N ARG A 199 15.77 5.00 -28.49
CA ARG A 199 16.95 4.29 -29.04
C ARG A 199 16.64 3.00 -29.81
N VAL A 200 15.44 2.45 -29.71
CA VAL A 200 15.10 1.20 -30.40
C VAL A 200 14.59 1.49 -31.81
N GLN A 201 15.50 1.50 -32.79
CA GLN A 201 15.17 1.19 -34.18
C GLN A 201 14.82 -0.31 -34.32
N PRO A 202 13.88 -0.70 -35.20
CA PRO A 202 13.32 -2.05 -35.25
C PRO A 202 14.21 -2.99 -36.07
N ILE A 203 15.41 -3.30 -35.60
CA ILE A 203 16.28 -4.29 -36.27
C ILE A 203 16.22 -5.59 -35.46
N VAL A 204 15.96 -6.71 -36.15
CA VAL A 204 15.78 -8.10 -35.68
C VAL A 204 14.32 -8.54 -35.40
N GLN A 205 13.85 -9.49 -36.22
CA GLN A 205 12.45 -9.79 -36.50
C GLN A 205 11.95 -11.15 -35.97
N ASN A 206 12.83 -12.06 -35.54
CA ASN A 206 12.44 -13.47 -35.32
C ASN A 206 12.00 -13.88 -33.89
N ASN A 207 12.17 -13.03 -32.86
CA ASN A 207 11.71 -13.32 -31.47
C ASN A 207 10.67 -12.28 -30.96
N ARG A 208 9.94 -11.62 -31.88
CA ARG A 208 9.20 -10.37 -31.60
C ARG A 208 7.97 -10.52 -30.71
N GLU A 209 7.13 -11.54 -30.87
CA GLU A 209 5.82 -11.54 -30.19
C GLU A 209 5.94 -11.70 -28.66
N GLY A 210 6.78 -12.62 -28.18
CA GLY A 210 7.00 -12.83 -26.74
C GLY A 210 7.66 -11.62 -26.06
N ASN A 211 8.67 -11.02 -26.69
CA ASN A 211 9.41 -9.89 -26.14
C ASN A 211 8.60 -8.59 -26.16
N VAL A 212 7.77 -8.37 -27.19
CA VAL A 212 6.86 -7.21 -27.25
C VAL A 212 5.77 -7.31 -26.18
N ALA A 213 5.19 -8.50 -25.98
CA ALA A 213 4.20 -8.73 -24.93
C ALA A 213 4.79 -8.53 -23.52
N MET A 214 6.03 -9.01 -23.29
CA MET A 214 6.75 -8.80 -22.03
C MET A 214 7.00 -7.31 -21.77
N ARG A 215 7.56 -6.59 -22.76
CA ARG A 215 7.87 -5.15 -22.62
C ARG A 215 6.62 -4.29 -22.40
N ARG A 216 5.48 -4.68 -22.99
CA ARG A 216 4.19 -4.01 -22.75
C ARG A 216 3.70 -4.21 -21.30
N ARG A 217 3.83 -5.42 -20.75
CA ARG A 217 3.46 -5.70 -19.35
C ARG A 217 4.34 -4.91 -18.38
N ASP A 218 5.64 -4.82 -18.64
CA ASP A 218 6.54 -4.03 -17.78
C ASP A 218 6.19 -2.54 -17.77
N ARG A 219 5.80 -1.99 -18.93
CA ARG A 219 5.28 -0.62 -19.03
C ARG A 219 3.99 -0.43 -18.23
N GLU A 220 3.09 -1.41 -18.27
CA GLU A 220 1.83 -1.32 -17.53
C GLU A 220 2.04 -1.46 -16.01
N LEU A 221 2.99 -2.30 -15.57
CA LEU A 221 3.43 -2.35 -14.17
C LEU A 221 4.08 -1.03 -13.72
N LEU A 222 4.85 -0.37 -14.57
CA LEU A 222 5.36 0.97 -14.27
C LEU A 222 4.21 1.96 -14.03
N ILE A 223 3.25 2.01 -14.94
CA ILE A 223 2.11 2.94 -14.87
C ILE A 223 1.33 2.70 -13.58
N ILE A 224 1.13 1.43 -13.20
CA ILE A 224 0.51 1.06 -11.93
C ILE A 224 1.28 1.66 -10.74
N VAL A 225 2.60 1.45 -10.68
CA VAL A 225 3.42 1.95 -9.56
C VAL A 225 3.37 3.48 -9.49
N ILE A 226 3.52 4.18 -10.62
CA ILE A 226 3.46 5.65 -10.67
C ILE A 226 2.09 6.17 -10.20
N ALA A 227 1.01 5.52 -10.62
CA ALA A 227 -0.34 5.88 -10.17
C ALA A 227 -0.50 5.65 -8.65
N GLU A 228 0.11 4.60 -8.11
CA GLU A 228 0.15 4.36 -6.67
C GLU A 228 0.93 5.45 -5.91
N VAL A 229 2.06 5.93 -6.45
CA VAL A 229 2.80 7.06 -5.87
C VAL A 229 1.92 8.30 -5.75
N PHE A 230 1.18 8.61 -6.82
CA PHE A 230 0.29 9.76 -6.84
C PHE A 230 -0.81 9.64 -5.77
N VAL A 231 -1.47 8.48 -5.71
CA VAL A 231 -2.50 8.20 -4.70
C VAL A 231 -1.92 8.30 -3.29
N TYR A 232 -0.72 7.74 -3.07
CA TYR A 232 -0.03 7.81 -1.79
C TYR A 232 0.18 9.24 -1.33
N VAL A 233 0.74 10.10 -2.18
CA VAL A 233 1.00 11.51 -1.85
C VAL A 233 -0.29 12.25 -1.48
N VAL A 234 -1.34 12.09 -2.29
CA VAL A 234 -2.63 12.78 -2.05
C VAL A 234 -3.30 12.32 -0.75
N THR A 235 -3.24 11.01 -0.47
CA THR A 235 -3.99 10.42 0.64
C THR A 235 -3.22 10.37 1.96
N THR A 236 -1.89 10.37 1.93
CA THR A 236 -1.07 10.14 3.13
C THR A 236 -0.44 11.41 3.69
N THR A 237 -0.22 12.45 2.87
CA THR A 237 0.50 13.67 3.29
C THR A 237 -0.27 14.49 4.33
N LEU A 238 -1.60 14.47 4.32
CA LEU A 238 -2.40 15.26 5.26
C LEU A 238 -2.18 14.82 6.71
N TYR A 239 -2.02 13.52 6.97
CA TYR A 239 -1.88 12.98 8.33
C TYR A 239 -0.70 13.55 9.13
N PRO A 240 0.56 13.48 8.66
CA PRO A 240 1.69 14.06 9.39
C PRO A 240 1.61 15.58 9.50
N LEU A 241 0.99 16.28 8.54
CA LEU A 241 0.77 17.73 8.64
C LEU A 241 -0.19 18.09 9.77
N VAL A 242 -1.26 17.32 9.95
CA VAL A 242 -2.20 17.51 11.08
C VAL A 242 -1.51 17.18 12.41
N LEU A 243 -0.70 16.12 12.48
CA LEU A 243 0.07 15.83 13.69
C LEU A 243 1.05 16.94 14.05
N LEU A 244 1.68 17.56 13.05
CA LEU A 244 2.57 18.70 13.24
C LEU A 244 1.80 19.92 13.78
N GLU A 245 0.63 20.19 13.22
CA GLU A 245 -0.26 21.27 13.67
C GLU A 245 -0.70 21.03 15.13
N MET A 246 -1.20 19.84 15.47
CA MET A 246 -1.57 19.47 16.84
C MET A 246 -0.40 19.56 17.83
N MET A 247 0.84 19.35 17.37
CA MET A 247 2.06 19.50 18.17
C MET A 247 2.41 20.97 18.41
N ILE A 248 2.25 21.84 17.41
CA ILE A 248 2.64 23.27 17.47
C ILE A 248 1.56 24.12 18.16
N SER A 249 0.29 23.82 17.93
CA SER A 249 -0.86 24.60 18.40
C SER A 249 -0.81 24.96 19.90
N PRO A 250 -0.41 24.08 20.84
CA PRO A 250 -0.29 24.43 22.26
C PRO A 250 0.76 25.50 22.58
N TYR A 251 1.80 25.63 21.76
CA TYR A 251 2.87 26.63 21.97
C TYR A 251 2.53 27.98 21.37
N VAL A 252 1.76 28.00 20.28
CA VAL A 252 1.37 29.23 19.57
C VAL A 252 0.13 29.87 20.20
N LEU A 253 -0.79 29.07 20.72
CA LEU A 253 -2.06 29.53 21.30
C LEU A 253 -2.05 29.38 22.82
N SER A 254 -1.84 30.48 23.57
CA SER A 254 -1.82 30.49 25.04
C SER A 254 -3.11 29.94 25.68
N LYS A 255 -4.25 30.01 24.98
CA LYS A 255 -5.51 29.38 25.38
C LYS A 255 -6.24 28.83 24.16
N LYS A 256 -6.26 27.51 24.01
CA LYS A 256 -6.95 26.84 22.91
C LYS A 256 -8.48 26.90 23.08
N ASN A 257 -9.16 27.50 22.12
CA ASN A 257 -10.63 27.53 22.10
C ASN A 257 -11.19 26.10 21.85
N ILE A 258 -12.33 25.78 22.46
CA ILE A 258 -13.05 24.51 22.28
C ILE A 258 -13.35 24.27 20.80
N GLN A 259 -13.79 25.31 20.07
CA GLN A 259 -14.07 25.22 18.64
C GLN A 259 -12.85 24.82 17.83
N TYR A 260 -11.69 25.38 18.14
CA TYR A 260 -10.43 25.05 17.47
C TYR A 260 -10.04 23.58 17.71
N SER A 261 -10.16 23.09 18.95
CA SER A 261 -9.91 21.68 19.27
C SER A 261 -10.86 20.70 18.56
N GLN A 262 -12.11 21.13 18.30
CA GLN A 262 -13.07 20.34 17.52
C GLN A 262 -12.69 20.28 16.04
N ILE A 263 -12.23 21.41 15.47
CA ILE A 263 -11.75 21.47 14.08
C ILE A 263 -10.53 20.56 13.90
N GLU A 264 -9.53 20.64 14.78
CA GLU A 264 -8.37 19.75 14.71
C GLU A 264 -8.77 18.26 14.74
N SER A 265 -9.65 17.88 15.68
CA SER A 265 -10.12 16.48 15.78
C SER A 265 -10.86 16.02 14.53
N PHE A 266 -11.62 16.93 13.91
CA PHE A 266 -12.32 16.66 12.67
C PHE A 266 -11.35 16.47 11.50
N ILE A 267 -10.38 17.38 11.32
CA ILE A 267 -9.36 17.28 10.27
C ILE A 267 -8.49 16.03 10.49
N PHE A 268 -8.14 15.70 11.74
CA PHE A 268 -7.45 14.46 12.08
C PHE A 268 -8.26 13.24 11.65
N THR A 269 -9.58 13.25 11.84
CA THR A 269 -10.45 12.16 11.37
C THR A 269 -10.45 12.05 9.85
N ILE A 270 -10.54 13.17 9.12
CA ILE A 270 -10.43 13.18 7.66
C ILE A 270 -9.07 12.62 7.21
N ALA A 271 -7.98 13.10 7.80
CA ALA A 271 -6.64 12.65 7.47
C ALA A 271 -6.46 11.15 7.74
N PHE A 272 -7.04 10.65 8.83
CA PHE A 272 -7.02 9.23 9.17
C PHE A 272 -7.86 8.40 8.19
N LEU A 273 -9.04 8.87 7.77
CA LEU A 273 -9.84 8.21 6.73
C LEU A 273 -9.10 8.17 5.37
N LEU A 274 -8.36 9.22 5.01
CA LEU A 274 -7.53 9.20 3.80
C LEU A 274 -6.43 8.11 3.86
N LEU A 275 -5.89 7.80 5.04
CA LEU A 275 -5.00 6.64 5.18
C LEU A 275 -5.71 5.32 4.83
N PHE A 276 -7.01 5.16 5.13
CA PHE A 276 -7.76 3.98 4.71
C PHE A 276 -7.97 3.96 3.19
N VAL A 277 -8.19 5.13 2.58
CA VAL A 277 -8.25 5.25 1.12
C VAL A 277 -6.95 4.76 0.50
N ASN A 278 -5.78 5.10 1.06
CA ASN A 278 -4.49 4.61 0.55
C ASN A 278 -4.40 3.06 0.52
N ASN A 279 -4.99 2.39 1.50
CA ASN A 279 -4.98 0.91 1.60
C ASN A 279 -6.11 0.25 0.78
N THR A 280 -7.13 1.02 0.38
CA THR A 280 -8.31 0.57 -0.39
C THR A 280 -8.13 0.82 -1.89
N ALA A 281 -7.48 1.92 -2.25
CA ALA A 281 -7.32 2.41 -3.61
C ALA A 281 -6.54 1.49 -4.57
N PRO A 282 -5.54 0.67 -4.18
CA PRO A 282 -4.67 -0.03 -5.12
C PRO A 282 -5.41 -0.77 -6.23
N PHE A 283 -6.44 -1.55 -5.90
CA PHE A 283 -7.22 -2.32 -6.89
C PHE A 283 -7.88 -1.41 -7.93
N TYR A 284 -8.54 -0.35 -7.46
CA TYR A 284 -9.25 0.60 -8.32
C TYR A 284 -8.27 1.40 -9.17
N THR A 285 -7.14 1.80 -8.60
CA THR A 285 -6.04 2.44 -9.31
C THR A 285 -5.50 1.53 -10.41
N TYR A 286 -5.33 0.23 -10.16
CA TYR A 286 -4.83 -0.71 -11.16
C TYR A 286 -5.84 -0.93 -12.29
N LEU A 287 -7.14 -0.99 -11.96
CA LEU A 287 -8.22 -1.04 -12.94
C LEU A 287 -8.25 0.19 -13.83
N ILE A 288 -8.05 1.40 -13.30
CA ILE A 288 -8.08 2.64 -14.10
C ILE A 288 -6.80 2.76 -14.95
N SER A 289 -5.65 2.46 -14.36
CA SER A 289 -4.34 2.75 -14.95
C SER A 289 -3.84 1.69 -15.95
N SER A 290 -4.21 0.41 -15.80
CA SER A 290 -3.63 -0.69 -16.60
C SER A 290 -4.64 -1.43 -17.47
N LYS A 291 -4.34 -1.55 -18.77
CA LYS A 291 -5.15 -2.28 -19.74
C LYS A 291 -5.05 -3.80 -19.55
N SER A 292 -3.87 -4.37 -19.27
CA SER A 292 -3.74 -5.80 -19.00
C SER A 292 -4.43 -6.16 -17.70
N PHE A 293 -4.32 -5.34 -16.64
CA PHE A 293 -5.00 -5.63 -15.38
C PHE A 293 -6.52 -5.72 -15.57
N ARG A 294 -7.13 -4.77 -16.33
CA ARG A 294 -8.55 -4.85 -16.71
C ARG A 294 -8.89 -6.11 -17.50
N ARG A 295 -8.04 -6.50 -18.46
CA ARG A 295 -8.26 -7.70 -19.27
C ARG A 295 -8.21 -8.96 -18.40
N ASP A 296 -7.24 -9.05 -17.52
CA ASP A 296 -7.03 -10.20 -16.65
C ASP A 296 -8.17 -10.31 -15.62
N PHE A 297 -8.64 -9.18 -15.08
CA PHE A 297 -9.85 -9.13 -14.25
C PHE A 297 -11.11 -9.56 -15.03
N LYS A 298 -11.30 -9.08 -16.26
CA LYS A 298 -12.43 -9.50 -17.10
C LYS A 298 -12.38 -11.00 -17.41
N GLN A 299 -11.20 -11.54 -17.71
CA GLN A 299 -11.00 -12.96 -17.92
C GLN A 299 -11.29 -13.77 -16.66
N LEU A 300 -10.88 -13.30 -15.48
CA LEU A 300 -11.18 -13.93 -14.21
C LEU A 300 -12.70 -14.03 -13.99
N ILE A 301 -13.45 -12.95 -14.23
CA ILE A 301 -14.92 -12.94 -14.12
C ILE A 301 -15.55 -13.91 -15.13
N ILE A 302 -15.14 -13.85 -16.40
CA ILE A 302 -15.69 -14.73 -17.46
C ILE A 302 -15.42 -16.20 -17.13
N ASN A 303 -14.20 -16.53 -16.70
CA ASN A 303 -13.83 -17.90 -16.36
C ASN A 303 -14.55 -18.38 -15.11
N GLY A 304 -14.73 -17.52 -14.11
CA GLY A 304 -15.56 -17.81 -12.93
C GLY A 304 -17.01 -18.12 -13.30
N TYR A 305 -17.62 -17.28 -14.14
CA TYR A 305 -18.98 -17.48 -14.63
C TYR A 305 -19.14 -18.77 -15.45
N ARG A 306 -18.20 -19.06 -16.35
CA ARG A 306 -18.19 -20.31 -17.13
C ARG A 306 -18.05 -21.54 -16.25
N LYS A 307 -17.18 -21.49 -15.22
CA LYS A 307 -17.02 -22.57 -14.25
C LYS A 307 -18.32 -22.84 -13.49
N ILE A 308 -19.03 -21.79 -13.06
CA ILE A 308 -20.34 -21.90 -12.41
C ILE A 308 -21.36 -22.55 -13.36
N ARG A 309 -21.35 -22.19 -14.65
CA ARG A 309 -22.21 -22.77 -15.69
C ARG A 309 -21.71 -24.11 -16.26
N ARG A 310 -20.65 -24.72 -15.71
CA ARG A 310 -20.00 -25.95 -16.23
C ARG A 310 -19.64 -25.87 -17.72
N GLN A 311 -19.36 -24.67 -18.23
CA GLN A 311 -18.89 -24.44 -19.60
C GLN A 311 -17.36 -24.52 -19.66
N PRO A 312 -16.78 -24.90 -20.83
CA PRO A 312 -15.33 -24.95 -20.98
C PRO A 312 -14.72 -23.56 -20.73
N VAL A 313 -13.71 -23.53 -19.86
CA VAL A 313 -12.93 -22.33 -19.53
C VAL A 313 -12.32 -21.78 -20.82
N ALA A 314 -12.36 -20.46 -21.01
CA ALA A 314 -11.66 -19.85 -22.13
C ALA A 314 -10.16 -20.14 -21.97
N SER A 315 -9.59 -21.00 -22.81
CA SER A 315 -8.13 -21.18 -22.86
C SER A 315 -7.51 -19.83 -23.17
N ASN A 316 -6.59 -19.37 -22.32
CA ASN A 316 -5.80 -18.18 -22.58
C ASN A 316 -5.11 -18.35 -23.93
N ILE A 317 -5.58 -17.67 -24.96
CA ILE A 317 -4.85 -17.43 -26.21
C ILE A 317 -3.74 -16.43 -25.85
N SER A 318 -2.77 -16.90 -25.07
CA SER A 318 -1.46 -16.28 -24.90
C SER A 318 -0.50 -17.40 -25.25
N GLY A 319 0.04 -17.36 -26.48
CA GLY A 319 0.91 -18.38 -27.03
C GLY A 319 1.94 -18.88 -26.02
N THR A 320 1.81 -20.14 -25.63
CA THR A 320 2.94 -20.96 -25.23
C THR A 320 2.55 -22.36 -25.70
N GLN A 321 2.95 -22.67 -26.93
CA GLN A 321 3.08 -24.07 -27.32
C GLN A 321 3.91 -24.75 -26.24
N HIS A 322 3.31 -25.71 -25.55
CA HIS A 322 4.06 -26.76 -24.89
C HIS A 322 4.79 -27.51 -26.00
N HIS A 323 5.97 -27.05 -26.39
CA HIS A 323 6.98 -27.97 -26.89
C HIS A 323 7.42 -28.78 -25.68
N THR A 324 6.84 -29.97 -25.56
CA THR A 324 7.46 -31.11 -24.89
C THR A 324 8.89 -31.23 -25.41
N LEU A 325 9.86 -30.73 -24.65
CA LEU A 325 11.26 -31.08 -24.79
C LEU A 325 11.37 -32.56 -24.42
N THR A 326 11.32 -33.40 -25.45
CA THR A 326 11.75 -34.79 -25.35
C THR A 326 13.23 -34.81 -24.94
N LYS A 327 13.48 -35.54 -23.86
CA LYS A 327 14.76 -35.81 -23.21
C LYS A 327 15.68 -36.66 -24.10
N LYS A 328 16.12 -36.15 -25.25
CA LYS A 328 16.96 -36.96 -26.18
C LYS A 328 18.18 -36.30 -26.83
N ASP A 329 18.53 -35.05 -26.55
CA ASP A 329 19.75 -34.44 -27.10
C ASP A 329 20.65 -33.89 -25.98
N THR A 330 21.28 -34.80 -25.24
CA THR A 330 22.37 -34.46 -24.29
C THR A 330 23.58 -35.37 -24.47
N TYR A 331 23.89 -35.72 -25.73
CA TYR A 331 25.20 -36.21 -26.13
C TYR A 331 25.44 -35.80 -27.58
N ILE A 332 26.25 -34.75 -27.75
CA ILE A 332 27.39 -34.59 -28.68
C ILE A 332 28.00 -33.21 -28.41
#